data_AF-C5BN13-F1
#
_entry.id   AF-C5BN13-F1
#
_cell.length_a   1.000
_cell.length_b   1.000
_cell.length_c   1.000
_cell.angle_alpha   90.00
_cell.angle_beta   90.00
_cell.angle_gamma   90.00
#
_symmetry.space_group_name_H-M   'P 1'
#
loop_
_entity.id
_entity.type
_entity.pdbx_description
1 polymer ?
#
loop_
_entity_poly.entity_id
_entity_poly.type
_entity_poly.pdbx_seq_one_letter_code
_entity_poly.pdbx_strand_id
1 'polypeptide(L)'
;MEKNDLRDLEVALGIASPWSIKSIKVNEKDHAFDVFLEVADQKRLFGFLDSYKRSQDVELVSGSWQYMSLGTFTTIIHADIPRLGNDNENVVGPENIIQPAFLGHPSRQYSNFVRQRVALGQIKGLDSSVIAETINIDESLVSLVLSDIAKSNADIRTLSCLPTEVDPVWERILRDQVLLRTTMLPLKFLLSKLKLTATKITDSRKILPLVCDLRDFFVEHVAAMDSEVDQVCGITTERQQQYARAAKSRHRLVLPSVKSPVWLDVLSGRITLNSQSVPLNLLISRQRSNFVQGRTKEEKIAAIEMLREYFRKNYRTLKTELLLLNRAMNIRQKSGVELPDPEHAVWQQILNDDTLVPSSHIAYKLLLAKLRAQVTTKPDPVVKLEAARRIREFLSQNQKSMREELNLLLKQTAVV
;
A
#
# COMPACT_ATOMS: atom_id res chain seq x y z
N MET A 1 -6.93 30.83 31.90
CA MET A 1 -6.78 29.37 31.72
C MET A 1 -5.95 28.88 32.89
N GLU A 2 -6.43 27.85 33.58
CA GLU A 2 -5.72 27.26 34.71
C GLU A 2 -4.48 26.50 34.19
N LYS A 3 -3.48 26.28 35.05
CA LYS A 3 -2.22 25.61 34.68
C LYS A 3 -2.42 24.16 34.18
N ASN A 4 -3.56 23.54 34.52
CA ASN A 4 -3.93 22.23 34.00
C ASN A 4 -4.43 22.30 32.55
N ASP A 5 -5.18 23.34 32.18
CA ASP A 5 -5.68 23.52 30.80
C ASP A 5 -4.53 23.67 29.80
N LEU A 6 -3.46 24.37 30.20
CA LEU A 6 -2.27 24.56 29.34
C LEU A 6 -1.52 23.25 29.08
N ARG A 7 -1.49 22.34 30.07
CA ARG A 7 -0.83 21.03 29.92
C ARG A 7 -1.56 20.10 28.97
N ASP A 8 -2.88 20.09 29.02
CA ASP A 8 -3.66 19.28 28.09
C ASP A 8 -3.58 19.85 26.66
N LEU A 9 -3.46 21.18 26.53
CA LEU A 9 -3.18 21.81 25.25
C LEU A 9 -1.76 21.50 24.74
N GLU A 10 -0.74 21.50 25.59
CA GLU A 10 0.63 21.06 25.23
C GLU A 10 0.59 19.67 24.62
N VAL A 11 -0.12 18.72 25.25
CA VAL A 11 -0.27 17.36 24.74
C VAL A 11 -1.02 17.34 23.40
N ALA A 12 -2.11 18.11 23.27
CA ALA A 12 -2.90 18.18 22.03
C ALA A 12 -2.10 18.75 20.85
N LEU A 13 -1.22 19.72 21.12
CA LEU A 13 -0.32 20.34 20.14
C LEU A 13 0.99 19.57 19.96
N GLY A 14 1.19 18.44 20.65
CA GLY A 14 2.45 17.69 20.60
C GLY A 14 3.66 18.48 21.13
N ILE A 15 3.43 19.50 21.95
CA ILE A 15 4.48 20.24 22.65
C ILE A 15 5.00 19.38 23.79
N ALA A 16 6.30 19.14 23.76
CA ALA A 16 6.97 18.29 24.73
C ALA A 16 8.19 18.99 25.33
N SER A 17 8.63 18.49 26.48
CA SER A 17 9.87 18.91 27.12
C SER A 17 11.03 18.93 26.11
N PRO A 18 11.88 19.98 26.12
CA PRO A 18 11.97 21.01 27.16
C PRO A 18 11.04 22.21 26.95
N TRP A 19 10.15 22.19 25.97
CA TRP A 19 9.23 23.30 25.67
C TRP A 19 7.99 23.27 26.56
N SER A 20 7.51 24.46 26.94
CA SER A 20 6.24 24.65 27.63
C SER A 20 5.52 25.90 27.12
N ILE A 21 4.19 25.89 27.20
CA ILE A 21 3.37 27.05 26.82
C ILE A 21 3.49 28.12 27.92
N LYS A 22 4.10 29.25 27.58
CA LYS A 22 4.19 30.43 28.44
C LYS A 22 2.86 31.18 28.48
N SER A 23 2.29 31.44 27.32
CA SER A 23 1.04 32.18 27.18
C SER A 23 0.35 31.89 25.85
N ILE A 24 -0.95 32.15 25.81
CA ILE A 24 -1.78 32.00 24.61
C ILE A 24 -2.52 33.31 24.40
N LYS A 25 -2.58 33.78 23.15
CA LYS A 25 -3.45 34.88 22.74
C LYS A 25 -4.38 34.38 21.65
N VAL A 26 -5.66 34.70 21.77
CA VAL A 26 -6.68 34.35 20.78
C VAL A 26 -7.00 35.61 20.01
N ASN A 27 -6.80 35.59 18.71
CA ASN A 27 -7.19 36.65 17.81
C ASN A 27 -8.43 36.20 17.04
N GLU A 28 -9.60 36.63 17.52
CA GLU A 28 -10.89 36.28 16.91
C GLU A 28 -11.08 36.88 15.52
N LYS A 29 -10.44 38.02 15.22
CA LYS A 29 -10.57 38.71 13.93
C LYS A 29 -9.85 37.96 12.82
N ASP A 30 -8.63 37.53 13.11
CA ASP A 30 -7.79 36.82 12.15
C ASP A 30 -7.95 35.29 12.26
N HIS A 31 -8.89 34.82 13.08
CA HIS A 31 -9.08 33.41 13.40
C HIS A 31 -7.76 32.70 13.74
N ALA A 32 -6.94 33.32 14.60
CA ALA A 32 -5.61 32.82 14.95
C ALA A 32 -5.47 32.52 16.46
N PHE A 33 -4.79 31.43 16.78
CA PHE A 33 -4.33 31.08 18.12
C PHE A 33 -2.81 31.25 18.20
N ASP A 34 -2.37 32.34 18.82
CA ASP A 34 -0.95 32.61 19.06
C ASP A 34 -0.49 31.91 20.34
N VAL A 35 0.38 30.92 20.21
CA VAL A 35 0.94 30.15 21.32
C VAL A 35 2.41 30.53 21.49
N PHE A 36 2.73 31.14 22.62
CA PHE A 36 4.09 31.56 22.97
C PHE A 36 4.75 30.46 23.81
N LEU A 37 5.86 29.93 23.33
CA LEU A 37 6.62 28.88 23.99
C LEU A 37 7.82 29.47 24.73
N GLU A 38 8.18 28.80 25.82
CA GLU A 38 9.46 28.99 26.50
C GLU A 38 10.11 27.64 26.78
N VAL A 39 11.43 27.63 26.87
CA VAL A 39 12.15 26.46 27.35
C VAL A 39 11.98 26.41 28.87
N ALA A 40 11.27 25.41 29.37
CA ALA A 40 11.07 25.22 30.79
C ALA A 40 12.44 25.04 31.46
N ASP A 41 12.78 25.93 32.40
CA ASP A 41 13.99 25.83 33.21
C ASP A 41 14.01 24.45 33.87
N GLN A 42 14.86 23.55 33.35
CA GLN A 42 15.19 22.33 34.07
C GLN A 42 15.95 22.77 35.31
N LYS A 43 15.23 22.90 36.44
CA LYS A 43 15.86 22.93 37.76
C LYS A 43 16.80 21.73 37.81
N ARG A 44 18.11 22.02 37.78
CA ARG A 44 19.23 21.09 37.93
C ARG A 44 18.95 20.12 39.07
N LEU A 45 18.35 18.99 38.76
CA LEU A 45 18.15 17.87 39.65
C LEU A 45 18.81 16.71 38.92
N PHE A 46 19.98 16.31 39.43
CA PHE A 46 20.91 15.30 38.92
C PHE A 46 21.97 15.81 37.94
N GLY A 47 23.15 16.09 38.51
CA GLY A 47 24.40 16.03 37.77
C GLY A 47 24.74 14.59 37.38
N PHE A 48 25.76 14.47 36.53
CA PHE A 48 26.28 13.26 35.86
C PHE A 48 25.65 13.05 34.47
N LEU A 49 26.35 13.58 33.44
CA LEU A 49 26.25 13.35 31.99
C LEU A 49 25.78 14.51 31.09
N ASP A 50 26.07 15.77 31.43
CA ASP A 50 26.22 16.83 30.42
C ASP A 50 27.68 17.26 30.32
N SER A 51 28.44 16.52 29.53
CA SER A 51 29.66 17.02 28.89
C SER A 51 29.28 17.74 27.59
N TYR A 52 28.37 18.71 27.64
CA TYR A 52 28.36 19.79 26.67
C TYR A 52 28.91 21.02 27.36
N LYS A 53 30.08 21.43 26.87
CA LYS A 53 30.85 22.58 27.31
C LYS A 53 29.94 23.78 27.52
N ARG A 54 30.12 24.47 28.65
CA ARG A 54 29.92 25.92 28.72
C ARG A 54 30.68 26.55 27.56
N SER A 55 29.99 27.06 26.55
CA SER A 55 30.60 27.87 25.50
C SER A 55 29.56 28.75 24.83
N GLN A 56 29.76 30.07 25.02
CA GLN A 56 29.21 31.20 24.27
C GLN A 56 27.73 31.52 24.48
N ASP A 57 27.44 32.83 24.63
CA ASP A 57 26.10 33.39 24.48
C ASP A 57 25.53 32.93 23.13
N VAL A 58 24.70 31.89 23.17
CA VAL A 58 24.00 31.41 21.99
C VAL A 58 22.98 32.48 21.64
N GLU A 59 23.22 33.20 20.54
CA GLU A 59 22.28 34.20 20.06
C GLU A 59 20.94 33.52 19.77
N LEU A 60 19.89 33.95 20.48
CA LEU A 60 18.54 33.48 20.28
C LEU A 60 17.88 34.33 19.19
N VAL A 61 17.22 33.67 18.26
CA VAL A 61 16.44 34.30 17.19
C VAL A 61 14.97 33.95 17.42
N SER A 62 14.13 34.98 17.49
CA SER A 62 12.69 34.80 17.56
C SER A 62 12.15 34.31 16.23
N GLY A 63 11.36 33.25 16.27
CA GLY A 63 10.64 32.72 15.12
C GLY A 63 9.14 32.65 15.36
N SER A 64 8.38 32.69 14.27
CA SER A 64 6.92 32.59 14.28
C SER A 64 6.47 31.71 13.12
N TRP A 65 5.71 30.66 13.43
CA TRP A 65 5.37 29.61 12.46
C TRP A 65 3.90 29.22 12.54
N GLN A 66 3.25 29.19 11.39
CA GLN A 66 1.97 28.49 11.22
C GLN A 66 2.19 26.99 11.42
N TYR A 67 1.41 26.40 12.32
CA TYR A 67 1.57 25.00 12.74
C TYR A 67 0.42 24.10 12.28
N MET A 68 -0.73 24.14 12.95
CA MET A 68 -1.89 23.32 12.60
C MET A 68 -3.19 24.06 12.91
N SER A 69 -4.28 23.60 12.30
CA SER A 69 -5.60 24.18 12.54
C SER A 69 -6.30 23.49 13.70
N LEU A 70 -6.86 24.28 14.61
CA LEU A 70 -7.72 23.86 15.71
C LEU A 70 -9.15 24.34 15.43
N GLY A 71 -9.98 23.47 14.88
CA GLY A 71 -11.31 23.86 14.39
C GLY A 71 -11.18 24.87 13.24
N THR A 72 -11.78 26.05 13.38
CA THR A 72 -11.71 27.13 12.38
C THR A 72 -10.51 28.07 12.58
N PHE A 73 -9.69 27.85 13.62
CA PHE A 73 -8.58 28.73 13.93
C PHE A 73 -7.25 28.13 13.50
N THR A 74 -6.36 29.00 13.02
CA THR A 74 -4.97 28.65 12.69
C THR A 74 -4.08 28.84 13.92
N THR A 75 -3.30 27.82 14.29
CA THR A 75 -2.32 27.93 15.39
C THR A 75 -1.01 28.50 14.87
N ILE A 76 -0.53 29.56 15.51
CA ILE A 76 0.76 30.20 15.25
C ILE A 76 1.64 30.00 16.48
N ILE A 77 2.79 29.38 16.29
CA ILE A 77 3.78 29.11 17.34
C ILE A 77 4.81 30.22 17.34
N HIS A 78 5.08 30.80 18.50
CA HIS A 78 6.13 31.81 18.70
C HIS A 78 7.15 31.26 19.69
N ALA A 79 8.42 31.20 19.31
CA ALA A 79 9.49 30.74 20.19
C ALA A 79 10.84 31.38 19.84
N ASP A 80 11.69 31.50 20.84
CA ASP A 80 13.10 31.89 20.66
C ASP A 80 13.94 30.62 20.52
N ILE A 81 14.63 30.46 19.39
CA ILE A 81 15.48 29.29 19.13
C ILE A 81 16.95 29.70 18.96
N PRO A 82 17.91 28.81 19.29
CA PRO A 82 19.32 29.02 18.96
C PRO A 82 19.52 29.32 17.48
N ARG A 83 20.32 30.35 17.13
CA ARG A 83 20.73 30.55 15.74
C ARG A 83 21.55 29.35 15.26
N LEU A 84 21.03 28.63 14.27
CA LEU A 84 21.70 27.51 13.62
C LEU A 84 22.25 27.95 12.27
N GLY A 85 23.55 28.27 12.20
CA GLY A 85 24.23 28.64 10.95
C GLY A 85 23.84 30.01 10.39
N ASN A 86 24.10 30.23 9.10
CA ASN A 86 23.71 31.45 8.38
C ASN A 86 22.25 31.35 7.91
N ASP A 87 21.42 32.32 8.31
CA ASP A 87 19.94 32.35 8.17
C ASP A 87 19.39 32.21 6.72
N ASN A 88 20.24 32.16 5.69
CA ASN A 88 19.83 32.30 4.29
C ASN A 88 20.13 31.10 3.38
N GLU A 89 21.00 30.16 3.76
CA GLU A 89 21.50 29.18 2.78
C GLU A 89 20.87 27.79 2.88
N ASN A 90 20.32 27.38 4.03
CA ASN A 90 19.69 26.04 4.19
C ASN A 90 18.42 26.07 5.04
N VAL A 91 17.34 26.62 4.47
CA VAL A 91 16.01 26.66 5.11
C VAL A 91 15.48 25.25 5.43
N VAL A 92 15.75 24.28 4.55
CA VAL A 92 15.40 22.88 4.74
C VAL A 92 16.69 22.08 4.79
N GLY A 93 17.20 21.93 6.02
CA GLY A 93 18.41 21.18 6.37
C GLY A 93 18.12 20.14 7.46
N PRO A 94 19.00 19.14 7.68
CA PRO A 94 18.79 18.08 8.67
C PRO A 94 18.55 18.62 10.09
N GLU A 95 19.27 19.68 10.46
CA GLU A 95 19.16 20.39 11.73
C GLU A 95 17.77 20.98 11.97
N ASN A 96 17.08 21.39 10.90
CA ASN A 96 15.72 21.91 10.97
C ASN A 96 14.70 20.77 10.92
N ILE A 97 14.99 19.68 10.22
CA ILE A 97 14.10 18.51 10.13
C ILE A 97 14.02 17.78 11.47
N ILE A 98 15.12 17.64 12.21
CA ILE A 98 15.15 16.92 13.50
C ILE A 98 14.37 17.67 14.59
N GLN A 99 14.28 18.99 14.50
CA GLN A 99 13.52 19.79 15.46
C GLN A 99 12.05 19.36 15.57
N PRO A 100 11.40 19.66 16.71
CA PRO A 100 9.97 19.42 16.91
C PRO A 100 9.10 19.96 15.78
N ALA A 101 7.98 19.28 15.53
CA ALA A 101 7.01 19.54 14.47
C ALA A 101 6.43 20.96 14.51
N PHE A 102 6.33 21.54 15.71
CA PHE A 102 5.78 22.87 15.96
C PHE A 102 6.80 24.01 15.72
N LEU A 103 8.09 23.70 15.54
CA LEU A 103 9.12 24.67 15.17
C LEU A 103 9.36 24.68 13.67
N GLY A 104 10.11 25.68 13.20
CA GLY A 104 10.54 25.80 11.82
C GLY A 104 11.79 26.68 11.71
N HIS A 105 12.19 27.00 10.49
CA HIS A 105 13.31 27.92 10.25
C HIS A 105 12.90 29.36 10.64
N PRO A 106 13.70 30.14 11.38
CA PRO A 106 13.31 31.49 11.83
C PRO A 106 12.95 32.47 10.71
N SER A 107 13.58 32.34 9.53
CA SER A 107 13.30 33.18 8.36
C SER A 107 12.07 32.75 7.54
N ARG A 108 11.27 31.81 8.05
CA ARG A 108 10.05 31.29 7.42
C ARG A 108 8.87 31.30 8.37
N GLN A 109 7.68 31.38 7.80
CA GLN A 109 6.41 31.48 8.52
C GLN A 109 5.67 30.14 8.64
N TYR A 110 6.31 29.02 8.27
CA TYR A 110 5.71 27.68 8.34
C TYR A 110 6.53 26.76 9.24
N SER A 111 5.85 25.86 9.96
CA SER A 111 6.52 24.88 10.80
C SER A 111 6.94 23.62 10.02
N ASN A 112 7.70 22.75 10.67
CA ASN A 112 8.08 21.44 10.17
C ASN A 112 6.89 20.54 9.85
N PHE A 113 5.81 20.63 10.63
CA PHE A 113 4.56 19.94 10.35
C PHE A 113 3.93 20.42 9.04
N VAL A 114 3.80 21.74 8.85
CA VAL A 114 3.24 22.28 7.59
C VAL A 114 4.10 21.85 6.40
N ARG A 115 5.42 21.97 6.52
CA ARG A 115 6.37 21.52 5.49
C ARG A 115 6.15 20.05 5.12
N GLN A 116 6.05 19.18 6.13
CA GLN A 116 5.86 17.75 5.97
C GLN A 116 4.50 17.42 5.32
N ARG A 117 3.43 18.10 5.72
CA ARG A 117 2.09 17.90 5.17
C ARG A 117 2.00 18.30 3.70
N VAL A 118 2.63 19.42 3.34
CA VAL A 118 2.75 19.88 1.95
C VAL A 118 3.58 18.88 1.13
N ALA A 119 4.74 18.45 1.64
CA ALA A 119 5.60 17.48 0.97
C ALA A 119 4.88 16.14 0.71
N LEU A 120 4.16 15.61 1.71
CA LEU A 120 3.36 14.39 1.55
C LEU A 120 2.21 14.56 0.56
N GLY A 121 1.54 15.72 0.56
CA GLY A 121 0.48 16.02 -0.40
C GLY A 121 0.99 15.98 -1.83
N GLN A 122 2.14 16.62 -2.06
CA GLN A 122 2.79 16.67 -3.38
C GLN A 122 3.20 15.29 -3.87
N ILE A 123 3.84 14.46 -3.01
CA ILE A 123 4.23 13.11 -3.39
C ILE A 123 3.01 12.21 -3.67
N LYS A 124 1.89 12.46 -2.99
CA LYS A 124 0.62 11.75 -3.26
C LYS A 124 -0.07 12.23 -4.54
N GLY A 125 0.50 13.19 -5.26
CA GLY A 125 -0.03 13.74 -6.51
C GLY A 125 -1.22 14.67 -6.32
N LEU A 126 -1.37 15.27 -5.13
CA LEU A 126 -2.38 16.30 -4.89
C LEU A 126 -1.92 17.62 -5.50
N ASP A 127 -2.88 18.40 -6.01
CA ASP A 127 -2.61 19.74 -6.52
C ASP A 127 -2.39 20.74 -5.36
N SER A 128 -1.68 21.83 -5.64
CA SER A 128 -1.33 22.85 -4.62
C SER A 128 -2.57 23.47 -3.98
N SER A 129 -3.63 23.68 -4.77
CA SER A 129 -4.92 24.17 -4.29
C SER A 129 -5.59 23.22 -3.27
N VAL A 130 -5.58 21.92 -3.56
CA VAL A 130 -6.14 20.87 -2.68
C VAL A 130 -5.31 20.73 -1.42
N ILE A 131 -3.98 20.83 -1.51
CA ILE A 131 -3.08 20.82 -0.36
C ILE A 131 -3.36 22.02 0.56
N ALA A 132 -3.49 23.22 -0.02
CA ALA A 132 -3.81 24.46 0.69
C ALA A 132 -5.12 24.32 1.47
N GLU A 133 -6.19 23.86 0.82
CA GLU A 133 -7.50 23.64 1.44
C GLU A 133 -7.45 22.58 2.55
N THR A 134 -6.76 21.46 2.32
CA THR A 134 -6.69 20.34 3.29
C THR A 134 -5.95 20.71 4.57
N ILE A 135 -4.94 21.58 4.48
CA ILE A 135 -4.13 22.00 5.64
C ILE A 135 -4.68 23.33 6.21
N ASN A 136 -5.59 24.00 5.49
CA ASN A 136 -6.12 25.33 5.81
C ASN A 136 -5.00 26.39 5.87
N ILE A 137 -4.24 26.48 4.79
CA ILE A 137 -3.14 27.46 4.60
C ILE A 137 -3.26 28.14 3.24
N ASP A 138 -2.63 29.30 3.08
CA ASP A 138 -2.61 30.00 1.80
C ASP A 138 -1.82 29.23 0.73
N GLU A 139 -2.29 29.26 -0.51
CA GLU A 139 -1.61 28.62 -1.65
C GLU A 139 -0.22 29.24 -1.92
N SER A 140 -0.04 30.51 -1.58
CA SER A 140 1.28 31.18 -1.61
C SER A 140 2.27 30.50 -0.66
N LEU A 141 1.80 30.07 0.53
CA LEU A 141 2.63 29.38 1.51
C LEU A 141 2.98 27.97 1.03
N VAL A 142 2.04 27.25 0.41
CA VAL A 142 2.30 25.96 -0.25
C VAL A 142 3.40 26.11 -1.29
N SER A 143 3.29 27.12 -2.16
CA SER A 143 4.26 27.41 -3.21
C SER A 143 5.66 27.72 -2.64
N LEU A 144 5.72 28.51 -1.56
CA LEU A 144 6.96 28.82 -0.86
C LEU A 144 7.63 27.56 -0.31
N VAL A 145 6.87 26.72 0.40
CA VAL A 145 7.35 25.45 0.96
C VAL A 145 7.89 24.52 -0.13
N LEU A 146 7.16 24.35 -1.23
CA LEU A 146 7.60 23.50 -2.34
C LEU A 146 8.86 24.04 -3.01
N SER A 147 8.98 25.36 -3.18
CA SER A 147 10.19 26.01 -3.67
C SER A 147 11.38 25.74 -2.75
N ASP A 148 11.21 25.86 -1.43
CA ASP A 148 12.29 25.63 -0.47
C ASP A 148 12.72 24.16 -0.44
N ILE A 149 11.79 23.20 -0.52
CA ILE A 149 12.11 21.77 -0.65
C ILE A 149 12.84 21.49 -1.97
N ALA A 150 12.42 22.12 -3.08
CA ALA A 150 13.04 21.93 -4.38
C ALA A 150 14.50 22.43 -4.43
N LYS A 151 14.87 23.41 -3.60
CA LYS A 151 16.26 23.89 -3.49
C LYS A 151 17.17 22.90 -2.74
N SER A 152 16.61 22.01 -1.94
CA SER A 152 17.38 20.99 -1.20
C SER A 152 17.85 19.84 -2.10
N ASN A 153 18.91 19.18 -1.67
CA ASN A 153 19.44 17.91 -2.16
C ASN A 153 18.43 16.75 -2.00
N ALA A 154 18.61 15.70 -2.82
CA ALA A 154 17.66 14.59 -2.94
C ALA A 154 17.32 13.90 -1.61
N ASP A 155 18.34 13.58 -0.79
CA ASP A 155 18.14 12.93 0.51
C ASP A 155 17.30 13.78 1.46
N ILE A 156 17.51 15.10 1.44
CA ILE A 156 16.75 16.05 2.25
C ILE A 156 15.32 16.21 1.75
N ARG A 157 15.07 16.07 0.44
CA ARG A 157 13.70 16.02 -0.10
C ARG A 157 12.96 14.80 0.42
N THR A 158 13.61 13.63 0.44
CA THR A 158 13.04 12.41 1.01
C THR A 158 12.76 12.57 2.50
N LEU A 159 13.70 13.13 3.27
CA LEU A 159 13.51 13.47 4.68
C LEU A 159 12.35 14.46 4.90
N SER A 160 12.09 15.33 3.93
CA SER A 160 11.00 16.30 4.04
C SER A 160 9.61 15.69 3.98
N CYS A 161 9.52 14.45 3.51
CA CYS A 161 8.27 13.71 3.41
C CYS A 161 8.04 12.81 4.63
N LEU A 162 9.10 12.54 5.40
CA LEU A 162 9.03 11.70 6.58
C LEU A 162 8.05 12.29 7.60
N PRO A 163 7.10 11.50 8.11
CA PRO A 163 6.16 11.97 9.12
C PRO A 163 6.83 12.53 10.37
N THR A 164 6.31 13.65 10.85
CA THR A 164 6.72 14.25 12.13
C THR A 164 6.36 13.33 13.29
N GLU A 165 6.97 13.54 14.45
CA GLU A 165 6.74 12.77 15.69
C GLU A 165 5.29 12.83 16.19
N VAL A 166 4.53 13.85 15.80
CA VAL A 166 3.09 13.97 16.11
C VAL A 166 2.19 13.13 15.20
N ASP A 167 2.72 12.53 14.13
CA ASP A 167 1.91 11.72 13.22
C ASP A 167 1.54 10.36 13.87
N PRO A 168 0.25 9.96 13.87
CA PRO A 168 -0.18 8.72 14.49
C PRO A 168 0.40 7.47 13.84
N VAL A 169 0.98 7.54 12.63
CA VAL A 169 1.61 6.41 11.97
C VAL A 169 2.68 5.75 12.85
N TRP A 170 3.44 6.55 13.61
CA TRP A 170 4.51 6.04 14.46
C TRP A 170 3.97 5.22 15.61
N GLU A 171 2.96 5.72 16.33
CA GLU A 171 2.29 4.96 17.38
C GLU A 171 1.64 3.68 16.82
N ARG A 172 1.02 3.77 15.64
CA ARG A 172 0.42 2.61 14.96
C ARG A 172 1.47 1.55 14.60
N ILE A 173 2.68 1.94 14.22
CA ILE A 173 3.80 1.01 13.98
C ILE A 173 4.22 0.36 15.31
N LEU A 174 4.37 1.13 16.38
CA LEU A 174 4.76 0.63 17.71
C LEU A 174 3.70 -0.28 18.35
N ARG A 175 2.42 -0.11 18.01
CA ARG A 175 1.31 -0.96 18.46
C ARG A 175 0.96 -2.11 17.50
N ASP A 176 1.82 -2.39 16.51
CA ASP A 176 1.60 -3.43 15.48
C ASP A 176 0.31 -3.28 14.64
N GLN A 177 -0.29 -2.08 14.61
CA GLN A 177 -1.43 -1.77 13.75
C GLN A 177 -1.02 -1.52 12.30
N VAL A 178 0.20 -1.01 12.09
CA VAL A 178 0.85 -0.86 10.79
C VAL A 178 2.09 -1.75 10.74
N LEU A 179 2.10 -2.69 9.78
CA LEU A 179 3.21 -3.62 9.61
C LEU A 179 4.29 -2.99 8.70
N LEU A 180 5.34 -2.47 9.34
CA LEU A 180 6.54 -2.02 8.64
C LEU A 180 7.40 -3.23 8.23
N ARG A 181 7.55 -3.45 6.93
CA ARG A 181 8.43 -4.48 6.38
C ARG A 181 9.79 -3.88 6.13
N THR A 182 10.82 -4.47 6.73
CA THR A 182 12.18 -4.04 6.53
C THR A 182 13.11 -5.23 6.31
N THR A 183 14.13 -5.04 5.48
CA THR A 183 15.27 -5.95 5.35
C THR A 183 16.40 -5.59 6.31
N MET A 184 16.44 -4.36 6.82
CA MET A 184 17.47 -3.88 7.73
C MET A 184 17.37 -4.51 9.11
N LEU A 185 18.44 -5.19 9.50
CA LEU A 185 18.53 -5.85 10.80
C LEU A 185 18.53 -4.85 11.99
N PRO A 186 19.25 -3.70 11.93
CA PRO A 186 19.22 -2.72 13.03
C PRO A 186 17.81 -2.20 13.32
N LEU A 187 17.04 -1.89 12.27
CA LEU A 187 15.66 -1.44 12.40
C LEU A 187 14.76 -2.53 13.02
N LYS A 188 14.95 -3.81 12.68
CA LYS A 188 14.20 -4.92 13.31
C LYS A 188 14.46 -5.01 14.81
N PHE A 189 15.71 -4.86 15.23
CA PHE A 189 16.07 -4.91 16.64
C PHE A 189 15.51 -3.70 17.39
N LEU A 190 15.63 -2.50 16.81
CA LEU A 190 15.05 -1.29 17.37
C LEU A 190 13.53 -1.42 17.52
N LEU A 191 12.83 -1.81 16.46
CA LEU A 191 11.38 -2.02 16.49
C LEU A 191 10.99 -3.08 17.53
N SER A 192 11.71 -4.20 17.63
CA SER A 192 11.43 -5.21 18.66
C SER A 192 11.54 -4.64 20.07
N LYS A 193 12.62 -3.89 20.36
CA LYS A 193 12.83 -3.21 21.64
C LYS A 193 11.74 -2.19 21.92
N LEU A 194 11.44 -1.30 20.98
CA LEU A 194 10.46 -0.22 21.15
C LEU A 194 9.02 -0.74 21.24
N LYS A 195 8.66 -1.82 20.53
CA LYS A 195 7.34 -2.46 20.66
C LYS A 195 7.16 -3.14 22.01
N LEU A 196 8.20 -3.79 22.52
CA LEU A 196 8.18 -4.40 23.86
C LEU A 196 8.06 -3.34 24.97
N THR A 197 8.61 -2.14 24.79
CA THR A 197 8.39 -1.04 25.74
C THR A 197 7.01 -0.42 25.56
N ALA A 198 6.56 -0.19 24.32
CA ALA A 198 5.25 0.39 24.02
C ALA A 198 4.09 -0.47 24.54
N THR A 199 4.17 -1.80 24.49
CA THR A 199 3.14 -2.71 25.03
C THR A 199 2.95 -2.57 26.54
N LYS A 200 3.96 -2.10 27.27
CA LYS A 200 3.89 -1.86 28.73
C LYS A 200 3.35 -0.49 29.09
N ILE A 201 3.21 0.40 28.11
CA ILE A 201 2.81 1.78 28.30
C ILE A 201 1.31 1.92 28.03
N THR A 202 0.55 2.22 29.08
CA THR A 202 -0.89 2.50 28.99
C THR A 202 -1.18 3.96 28.65
N ASP A 203 -0.27 4.87 29.03
CA ASP A 203 -0.41 6.31 28.82
C ASP A 203 0.26 6.74 27.51
N SER A 204 -0.53 7.28 26.57
CA SER A 204 -0.05 7.77 25.28
C SER A 204 1.06 8.82 25.41
N ARG A 205 1.13 9.56 26.52
CA ARG A 205 2.16 10.59 26.76
C ARG A 205 3.58 10.00 26.84
N LYS A 206 3.72 8.76 27.33
CA LYS A 206 5.02 8.10 27.47
C LYS A 206 5.49 7.42 26.18
N ILE A 207 4.67 7.43 25.13
CA ILE A 207 5.00 6.85 23.83
C ILE A 207 5.85 7.82 23.00
N LEU A 208 5.69 9.13 23.20
CA LEU A 208 6.37 10.15 22.41
C LEU A 208 7.91 10.00 22.37
N PRO A 209 8.62 9.71 23.49
CA PRO A 209 10.06 9.46 23.43
C PRO A 209 10.42 8.26 22.55
N LEU A 210 9.61 7.19 22.57
CA LEU A 210 9.83 6.01 21.72
C LEU A 210 9.61 6.34 20.24
N VAL A 211 8.68 7.26 19.95
CA VAL A 211 8.45 7.77 18.60
C VAL A 211 9.62 8.62 18.12
N CYS A 212 10.16 9.49 18.99
CA CYS A 212 11.34 10.28 18.68
C CYS A 212 12.55 9.37 18.39
N ASP A 213 12.83 8.39 19.25
CA ASP A 213 13.91 7.41 19.04
C ASP A 213 13.77 6.67 17.69
N LEU A 214 12.54 6.28 17.33
CA LEU A 214 12.27 5.62 16.06
C LEU A 214 12.48 6.56 14.88
N ARG A 215 11.99 7.80 14.98
CA ARG A 215 12.10 8.81 13.93
C ARG A 215 13.54 9.23 13.72
N ASP A 216 14.33 9.42 14.77
CA ASP A 216 15.74 9.78 14.68
C ASP A 216 16.53 8.71 13.94
N PHE A 217 16.24 7.44 14.20
CA PHE A 217 16.80 6.34 13.41
C PHE A 217 16.45 6.45 11.92
N PHE A 218 15.22 6.84 11.59
CA PHE A 218 14.79 7.08 10.21
C PHE A 218 15.53 8.24 9.55
N VAL A 219 15.75 9.32 10.29
CA VAL A 219 16.48 10.50 9.80
C VAL A 219 17.95 10.15 9.53
N GLU A 220 18.60 9.43 10.44
CA GLU A 220 20.02 9.03 10.31
C GLU A 220 20.28 8.08 9.14
N HIS A 221 19.35 7.17 8.85
CA HIS A 221 19.56 6.09 7.88
C HIS A 221 18.72 6.23 6.60
N VAL A 222 18.18 7.43 6.32
CA VAL A 222 17.23 7.66 5.22
C VAL A 222 17.73 7.14 3.86
N ALA A 223 19.02 7.33 3.56
CA ALA A 223 19.62 6.93 2.28
C ALA A 223 19.62 5.41 2.03
N ALA A 224 19.43 4.59 3.07
CA ALA A 224 19.36 3.14 2.97
C ALA A 224 17.94 2.59 3.12
N MET A 225 16.93 3.45 3.30
CA MET A 225 15.58 3.08 3.76
C MET A 225 14.45 3.60 2.87
N ASP A 226 14.69 3.82 1.59
CA ASP A 226 13.66 4.32 0.66
C ASP A 226 12.35 3.51 0.74
N SER A 227 12.45 2.18 0.78
CA SER A 227 11.29 1.29 0.80
C SER A 227 10.49 1.35 2.12
N GLU A 228 11.17 1.61 3.22
CA GLU A 228 10.61 1.77 4.55
C GLU A 228 9.99 3.16 4.69
N VAL A 229 10.66 4.20 4.18
CA VAL A 229 10.14 5.57 4.12
C VAL A 229 8.84 5.61 3.30
N ASP A 230 8.80 4.95 2.15
CA ASP A 230 7.58 4.82 1.33
C ASP A 230 6.41 4.21 2.12
N GLN A 231 6.68 3.14 2.89
CA GLN A 231 5.67 2.47 3.70
C GLN A 231 5.13 3.39 4.80
N VAL A 232 6.01 4.13 5.48
CA VAL A 232 5.64 5.06 6.56
C VAL A 232 4.87 6.26 6.01
N CYS A 233 5.27 6.79 4.85
CA CYS A 233 4.58 7.90 4.18
C CYS A 233 3.22 7.49 3.58
N GLY A 234 2.92 6.19 3.56
CA GLY A 234 1.73 5.65 2.91
C GLY A 234 1.75 5.87 1.39
N ILE A 235 2.95 6.01 0.80
CA ILE A 235 3.17 6.11 -0.64
C ILE A 235 2.93 4.71 -1.17
N THR A 236 1.67 4.44 -1.48
CA THR A 236 1.29 3.21 -2.16
C THR A 236 1.69 3.33 -3.61
N THR A 237 2.97 3.11 -3.91
CA THR A 237 3.37 2.69 -5.25
C THR A 237 2.43 1.54 -5.62
N GLU A 238 1.83 1.52 -6.82
CA GLU A 238 1.00 0.39 -7.28
C GLU A 238 1.68 -0.97 -7.02
N ARG A 239 3.03 -1.00 -7.01
CA ARG A 239 3.88 -2.09 -6.53
C ARG A 239 3.59 -2.54 -5.10
N GLN A 240 3.52 -1.64 -4.12
CA GLN A 240 3.17 -1.99 -2.73
C GLN A 240 1.71 -2.37 -2.58
N GLN A 241 0.77 -1.80 -3.34
CA GLN A 241 -0.60 -2.33 -3.40
C GLN A 241 -0.62 -3.73 -4.02
N GLN A 242 0.20 -4.04 -5.01
CA GLN A 242 0.37 -5.39 -5.56
C GLN A 242 1.00 -6.34 -4.53
N TYR A 243 2.00 -5.90 -3.73
CA TYR A 243 2.58 -6.70 -2.65
C TYR A 243 1.70 -6.81 -1.39
N ALA A 244 0.87 -5.82 -1.10
CA ALA A 244 -0.13 -5.81 -0.03
C ALA A 244 -1.37 -6.60 -0.44
N ARG A 245 -1.76 -6.57 -1.72
CA ARG A 245 -2.73 -7.49 -2.32
C ARG A 245 -2.16 -8.91 -2.38
N ALA A 246 -0.86 -9.09 -2.64
CA ALA A 246 -0.19 -10.39 -2.56
C ALA A 246 -0.09 -10.92 -1.12
N ALA A 247 0.03 -10.02 -0.13
CA ALA A 247 0.07 -10.38 1.28
C ALA A 247 -1.32 -10.54 1.93
N LYS A 248 -2.33 -9.77 1.47
CA LYS A 248 -3.76 -9.99 1.78
C LYS A 248 -4.29 -11.21 1.03
N SER A 249 -3.72 -11.54 -0.14
CA SER A 249 -3.80 -12.85 -0.79
C SER A 249 -2.76 -13.81 -0.23
N ARG A 250 -2.67 -13.90 1.11
CA ARG A 250 -2.59 -15.24 1.72
C ARG A 250 -3.86 -15.97 1.27
N HIS A 251 -3.89 -16.38 -0.01
CA HIS A 251 -4.76 -17.41 -0.51
C HIS A 251 -4.67 -18.49 0.56
N ARG A 252 -5.81 -18.82 1.17
CA ARG A 252 -5.95 -20.13 1.79
C ARG A 252 -5.36 -21.08 0.75
N LEU A 253 -4.18 -21.64 1.00
CA LEU A 253 -3.57 -22.59 0.10
C LEU A 253 -4.49 -23.80 0.17
N VAL A 254 -5.49 -23.82 -0.70
CA VAL A 254 -6.49 -24.87 -0.72
C VAL A 254 -5.84 -26.04 -1.42
N LEU A 255 -5.83 -27.17 -0.74
CA LEU A 255 -5.43 -28.42 -1.35
C LEU A 255 -6.48 -28.79 -2.41
N PRO A 256 -6.09 -29.00 -3.69
CA PRO A 256 -7.05 -29.30 -4.74
C PRO A 256 -7.93 -30.52 -4.38
N SER A 257 -9.21 -30.47 -4.72
CA SER A 257 -10.14 -31.60 -4.50
C SER A 257 -9.71 -32.83 -5.32
N VAL A 258 -10.15 -34.03 -4.94
CA VAL A 258 -9.82 -35.29 -5.66
C VAL A 258 -10.27 -35.26 -7.13
N LYS A 259 -11.35 -34.52 -7.42
CA LYS A 259 -11.90 -34.32 -8.77
C LYS A 259 -11.16 -33.23 -9.58
N SER A 260 -10.17 -32.57 -9.00
CA SER A 260 -9.44 -31.50 -9.69
C SER A 260 -8.60 -32.07 -10.84
N PRO A 261 -8.75 -31.52 -12.07
CA PRO A 261 -7.97 -31.98 -13.21
C PRO A 261 -6.47 -31.67 -13.08
N VAL A 262 -6.07 -30.84 -12.12
CA VAL A 262 -4.66 -30.54 -11.84
C VAL A 262 -3.91 -31.79 -11.36
N TRP A 263 -4.58 -32.70 -10.62
CA TRP A 263 -3.96 -33.97 -10.23
C TRP A 263 -3.66 -34.85 -11.43
N LEU A 264 -4.52 -34.84 -12.45
CA LEU A 264 -4.30 -35.57 -13.70
C LEU A 264 -3.09 -35.01 -14.45
N ASP A 265 -2.91 -33.69 -14.46
CA ASP A 265 -1.75 -33.05 -15.11
C ASP A 265 -0.43 -33.34 -14.38
N VAL A 266 -0.45 -33.39 -13.04
CA VAL A 266 0.72 -33.74 -12.22
C VAL A 266 1.11 -35.20 -12.43
N LEU A 267 0.12 -36.10 -12.47
CA LEU A 267 0.32 -37.54 -12.67
C LEU A 267 0.57 -37.93 -14.14
N SER A 268 0.14 -37.13 -15.11
CA SER A 268 0.47 -37.33 -16.53
C SER A 268 1.80 -36.69 -16.96
N GLY A 269 2.47 -35.95 -16.05
CA GLY A 269 3.75 -35.32 -16.33
C GLY A 269 3.66 -33.96 -17.03
N ARG A 270 2.46 -33.46 -17.31
CA ARG A 270 2.24 -32.13 -17.92
C ARG A 270 2.62 -30.98 -16.97
N ILE A 271 2.49 -31.21 -15.67
CA ILE A 271 2.96 -30.28 -14.63
C ILE A 271 4.09 -30.96 -13.86
N THR A 272 5.27 -30.35 -13.91
CA THR A 272 6.39 -30.71 -13.06
C THR A 272 6.36 -29.82 -11.83
N LEU A 273 6.28 -30.43 -10.65
CA LEU A 273 6.26 -29.69 -9.38
C LEU A 273 7.66 -29.28 -8.91
N ASN A 274 8.71 -29.65 -9.67
CA ASN A 274 10.14 -29.40 -9.42
C ASN A 274 10.48 -29.23 -7.94
N SER A 275 10.08 -30.21 -7.13
CA SER A 275 10.17 -30.13 -5.69
C SER A 275 11.60 -30.39 -5.25
N GLN A 276 12.06 -29.65 -4.25
CA GLN A 276 13.33 -29.93 -3.55
C GLN A 276 13.21 -31.15 -2.62
N SER A 277 12.00 -31.64 -2.36
CA SER A 277 11.73 -32.82 -1.54
C SER A 277 11.92 -34.10 -2.35
N VAL A 278 13.03 -34.79 -2.12
CA VAL A 278 13.31 -36.12 -2.69
C VAL A 278 12.19 -37.13 -2.40
N PRO A 279 11.62 -37.22 -1.17
CA PRO A 279 10.49 -38.10 -0.89
C PRO A 279 9.23 -37.81 -1.70
N LEU A 280 8.92 -36.53 -1.96
CA LEU A 280 7.77 -36.15 -2.80
C LEU A 280 8.00 -36.56 -4.25
N ASN A 281 9.21 -36.35 -4.79
CA ASN A 281 9.53 -36.73 -6.16
C ASN A 281 9.44 -38.25 -6.38
N LEU A 282 9.90 -39.04 -5.41
CA LEU A 282 9.76 -40.50 -5.45
C LEU A 282 8.29 -40.94 -5.37
N LEU A 283 7.50 -40.30 -4.50
CA LEU A 283 6.08 -40.58 -4.37
C LEU A 283 5.31 -40.21 -5.64
N ILE A 284 5.59 -39.04 -6.24
CA ILE A 284 5.02 -38.65 -7.54
C ILE A 284 5.40 -39.68 -8.60
N SER A 285 6.68 -40.05 -8.72
CA SER A 285 7.15 -41.03 -9.71
C SER A 285 6.42 -42.39 -9.57
N ARG A 286 6.29 -42.89 -8.33
CA ARG A 286 5.55 -44.13 -8.04
C ARG A 286 4.07 -44.01 -8.38
N GLN A 287 3.42 -42.90 -8.01
CA GLN A 287 1.99 -42.70 -8.31
C GLN A 287 1.74 -42.43 -9.80
N ARG A 288 2.69 -41.87 -10.54
CA ARG A 288 2.63 -41.78 -12.02
C ARG A 288 2.59 -43.18 -12.63
N SER A 289 3.48 -44.07 -12.18
CA SER A 289 3.49 -45.47 -12.63
C SER A 289 2.16 -46.16 -12.33
N ASN A 290 1.65 -46.01 -11.10
CA ASN A 290 0.37 -46.60 -10.69
C ASN A 290 -0.82 -46.02 -11.47
N PHE A 291 -0.80 -44.73 -11.79
CA PHE A 291 -1.85 -44.06 -12.57
C PHE A 291 -1.86 -44.50 -14.05
N VAL A 292 -0.69 -44.77 -14.63
CA VAL A 292 -0.55 -45.26 -16.01
C VAL A 292 -0.91 -46.75 -16.11
N GLN A 293 -0.56 -47.54 -15.10
CA GLN A 293 -0.85 -48.98 -15.06
C GLN A 293 -2.29 -49.31 -14.62
N GLY A 294 -2.94 -48.41 -13.87
CA GLY A 294 -4.31 -48.58 -13.39
C GLY A 294 -5.31 -48.61 -14.54
N ARG A 295 -6.05 -49.73 -14.66
CA ARG A 295 -7.06 -49.93 -15.72
C ARG A 295 -8.43 -49.42 -15.31
N THR A 296 -8.70 -49.37 -14.01
CA THR A 296 -9.99 -48.93 -13.45
C THR A 296 -9.95 -47.46 -13.01
N LYS A 297 -11.12 -46.80 -13.00
CA LYS A 297 -11.24 -45.41 -12.51
C LYS A 297 -10.91 -45.30 -11.01
N GLU A 298 -11.15 -46.36 -10.25
CA GLU A 298 -10.93 -46.43 -8.80
C GLU A 298 -9.44 -46.45 -8.44
N GLU A 299 -8.62 -47.22 -9.16
CA GLU A 299 -7.15 -47.25 -8.99
C GLU A 299 -6.52 -45.88 -9.26
N LYS A 300 -7.04 -45.16 -10.26
CA LYS A 300 -6.59 -43.80 -10.59
C LYS A 300 -6.95 -42.78 -9.51
N ILE A 301 -8.12 -42.94 -8.88
CA ILE A 301 -8.54 -42.10 -7.76
C ILE A 301 -7.69 -42.39 -6.51
N ALA A 302 -7.41 -43.66 -6.22
CA ALA A 302 -6.56 -44.05 -5.09
C ALA A 302 -5.13 -43.47 -5.19
N ALA A 303 -4.56 -43.42 -6.40
CA ALA A 303 -3.27 -42.77 -6.64
C ALA A 303 -3.29 -41.26 -6.34
N ILE A 304 -4.39 -40.57 -6.67
CA ILE A 304 -4.61 -39.15 -6.37
C ILE A 304 -4.80 -38.93 -4.86
N GLU A 305 -5.53 -39.81 -4.19
CA GLU A 305 -5.77 -39.73 -2.75
C GLU A 305 -4.48 -39.93 -1.93
N MET A 306 -3.63 -40.88 -2.31
CA MET A 306 -2.32 -41.07 -1.67
C MET A 306 -1.42 -39.84 -1.81
N LEU A 307 -1.41 -39.21 -2.99
CA LEU A 307 -0.66 -37.97 -3.22
C LEU A 307 -1.24 -36.82 -2.39
N ARG A 308 -2.56 -36.68 -2.34
CA ARG A 308 -3.27 -35.66 -1.57
C ARG A 308 -3.03 -35.80 -0.06
N GLU A 309 -3.07 -37.02 0.46
CA GLU A 309 -2.83 -37.31 1.87
C GLU A 309 -1.38 -37.00 2.27
N TYR A 310 -0.42 -37.24 1.37
CA TYR A 310 0.96 -36.84 1.57
C TYR A 310 1.13 -35.32 1.66
N PHE A 311 0.45 -34.55 0.79
CA PHE A 311 0.42 -33.08 0.88
C PHE A 311 -0.27 -32.58 2.15
N ARG A 312 -1.31 -33.29 2.64
CA ARG A 312 -2.00 -32.96 3.90
C ARG A 312 -1.07 -33.13 5.11
N LYS A 313 -0.32 -34.24 5.17
CA LYS A 313 0.62 -34.52 6.26
C LYS A 313 1.86 -33.62 6.24
N ASN A 314 2.32 -33.22 5.05
CA ASN A 314 3.57 -32.46 4.87
C ASN A 314 3.33 -30.99 4.45
N TYR A 315 2.18 -30.41 4.81
CA TYR A 315 1.77 -29.07 4.38
C TYR A 315 2.81 -27.96 4.70
N ARG A 316 3.50 -28.05 5.84
CA ARG A 316 4.46 -27.04 6.29
C ARG A 316 5.72 -27.00 5.43
N THR A 317 6.17 -28.15 4.93
CA THR A 317 7.38 -28.28 4.12
C THR A 317 7.11 -28.13 2.64
N LEU A 318 5.90 -28.44 2.18
CA LEU A 318 5.50 -28.41 0.76
C LEU A 318 4.78 -27.12 0.32
N LYS A 319 5.05 -26.00 1.00
CA LYS A 319 4.36 -24.72 0.77
C LYS A 319 4.62 -24.16 -0.63
N THR A 320 5.83 -24.31 -1.13
CA THR A 320 6.27 -23.89 -2.46
C THR A 320 5.56 -24.67 -3.57
N GLU A 321 5.35 -25.96 -3.36
CA GLU A 321 4.70 -26.89 -4.28
C GLU A 321 3.18 -26.67 -4.28
N LEU A 322 2.59 -26.38 -3.13
CA LEU A 322 1.19 -25.96 -3.01
C LEU A 322 0.91 -24.63 -3.71
N LEU A 323 1.89 -23.71 -3.73
CA LEU A 323 1.79 -22.47 -4.51
C LEU A 323 1.78 -22.76 -6.02
N LEU A 324 2.63 -23.68 -6.49
CA LEU A 324 2.65 -24.09 -7.89
C LEU A 324 1.35 -24.79 -8.31
N LEU A 325 0.80 -25.66 -7.45
CA LEU A 325 -0.51 -26.29 -7.66
C LEU A 325 -1.65 -25.26 -7.72
N ASN A 326 -1.67 -24.29 -6.81
CA ASN A 326 -2.68 -23.23 -6.81
C ASN A 326 -2.53 -22.30 -8.03
N ARG A 327 -1.30 -22.00 -8.47
CA ARG A 327 -1.06 -21.27 -9.71
C ARG A 327 -1.60 -22.04 -10.93
N ALA A 328 -1.38 -23.36 -10.99
CA ALA A 328 -1.94 -24.20 -12.05
C ALA A 328 -3.48 -24.26 -12.03
N MET A 329 -4.10 -24.27 -10.83
CA MET A 329 -5.55 -24.14 -10.70
C MET A 329 -6.06 -22.79 -11.21
N ASN A 330 -5.42 -21.69 -10.83
CA ASN A 330 -5.82 -20.34 -11.25
C ASN A 330 -5.63 -20.10 -12.75
N ILE A 331 -4.58 -20.65 -13.36
CA ILE A 331 -4.36 -20.59 -14.82
C ILE A 331 -5.50 -21.31 -15.55
N ARG A 332 -5.98 -22.44 -15.04
CA ARG A 332 -7.13 -23.15 -15.61
C ARG A 332 -8.46 -22.42 -15.34
N GLN A 333 -8.66 -21.82 -14.17
CA GLN A 333 -9.86 -21.00 -13.91
C GLN A 333 -9.96 -19.79 -14.84
N LYS A 334 -8.84 -19.10 -15.10
CA LYS A 334 -8.80 -17.98 -16.06
C LYS A 334 -8.95 -18.40 -17.53
N SER A 335 -8.79 -19.68 -17.86
CA SER A 335 -9.04 -20.19 -19.22
C SER A 335 -10.51 -20.49 -19.53
N GLY A 336 -11.41 -20.39 -18.54
CA GLY A 336 -12.85 -20.35 -18.79
C GLY A 336 -13.30 -18.90 -19.01
N VAL A 337 -13.30 -18.43 -20.26
CA VAL A 337 -14.04 -17.22 -20.62
C VAL A 337 -15.53 -17.55 -20.50
N GLU A 338 -16.24 -16.90 -19.57
CA GLU A 338 -17.68 -17.01 -19.46
C GLU A 338 -18.32 -16.36 -20.68
N LEU A 339 -18.88 -17.18 -21.56
CA LEU A 339 -19.59 -16.72 -22.75
C LEU A 339 -20.96 -16.14 -22.35
N PRO A 340 -21.39 -15.01 -22.95
CA PRO A 340 -22.70 -14.41 -22.73
C PRO A 340 -23.85 -15.41 -22.86
N ASP A 341 -24.93 -15.15 -22.13
CA ASP A 341 -26.17 -15.94 -22.18
C ASP A 341 -26.70 -16.03 -23.64
N PRO A 342 -27.23 -17.18 -24.11
CA PRO A 342 -27.88 -17.32 -25.41
C PRO A 342 -28.92 -16.25 -25.76
N GLU A 343 -29.54 -15.63 -24.76
CA GLU A 343 -30.54 -14.56 -24.94
C GLU A 343 -29.91 -13.16 -25.10
N HIS A 344 -28.59 -13.04 -24.93
CA HIS A 344 -27.89 -11.76 -24.99
C HIS A 344 -27.99 -11.12 -26.38
N ALA A 345 -28.29 -9.82 -26.42
CA ALA A 345 -28.52 -9.05 -27.66
C ALA A 345 -27.36 -9.11 -28.67
N VAL A 346 -26.13 -9.31 -28.16
CA VAL A 346 -24.91 -9.48 -28.97
C VAL A 346 -25.02 -10.65 -29.95
N TRP A 347 -25.68 -11.77 -29.58
CA TRP A 347 -25.88 -12.88 -30.52
C TRP A 347 -26.82 -12.52 -31.66
N GLN A 348 -27.82 -11.68 -31.38
CA GLN A 348 -28.76 -11.18 -32.40
C GLN A 348 -28.07 -10.18 -33.33
N GLN A 349 -27.21 -9.30 -32.79
CA GLN A 349 -26.40 -8.36 -33.57
C GLN A 349 -25.41 -9.08 -34.52
N ILE A 350 -24.81 -10.18 -34.07
CA ILE A 350 -23.94 -11.02 -34.91
C ILE A 350 -24.74 -11.71 -36.03
N LEU A 351 -25.98 -12.13 -35.75
CA LEU A 351 -26.85 -12.75 -36.74
C LEU A 351 -27.39 -11.73 -37.77
N ASN A 352 -27.61 -10.48 -37.37
CA ASN A 352 -28.12 -9.41 -38.22
C ASN A 352 -27.03 -8.66 -39.02
N ASP A 353 -25.75 -9.02 -38.83
CA ASP A 353 -24.58 -8.43 -39.51
C ASP A 353 -24.20 -6.99 -39.09
N ASP A 354 -24.77 -6.48 -37.98
CA ASP A 354 -24.49 -5.12 -37.49
C ASP A 354 -23.11 -4.99 -36.82
N THR A 355 -22.53 -6.10 -36.36
CA THR A 355 -21.18 -6.14 -35.77
C THR A 355 -20.31 -7.15 -36.53
N LEU A 356 -19.46 -6.64 -37.43
CA LEU A 356 -18.41 -7.42 -38.06
C LEU A 356 -17.44 -7.92 -36.97
N VAL A 357 -17.50 -9.21 -36.64
CA VAL A 357 -16.39 -9.91 -35.97
C VAL A 357 -15.54 -10.50 -37.10
N PRO A 358 -14.45 -9.83 -37.54
CA PRO A 358 -13.57 -10.38 -38.55
C PRO A 358 -12.87 -11.61 -37.97
N SER A 359 -13.36 -12.79 -38.34
CA SER A 359 -12.70 -14.05 -37.97
C SER A 359 -11.77 -14.51 -39.08
N SER A 360 -10.62 -15.08 -38.72
CA SER A 360 -9.76 -15.82 -39.65
C SER A 360 -10.23 -17.26 -39.89
N HIS A 361 -11.17 -17.76 -39.07
CA HIS A 361 -11.63 -19.14 -39.10
C HIS A 361 -12.76 -19.36 -40.10
N ILE A 362 -12.45 -20.08 -41.18
CA ILE A 362 -13.40 -20.40 -42.27
C ILE A 362 -14.61 -21.20 -41.74
N ALA A 363 -14.40 -22.12 -40.80
CA ALA A 363 -15.47 -22.92 -40.21
C ALA A 363 -16.50 -22.06 -39.46
N TYR A 364 -16.05 -21.02 -38.77
CA TYR A 364 -16.93 -20.05 -38.10
C TYR A 364 -17.72 -19.22 -39.12
N LYS A 365 -17.08 -18.76 -40.20
CA LYS A 365 -17.75 -18.04 -41.30
C LYS A 365 -18.82 -18.88 -41.99
N LEU A 366 -18.54 -20.14 -42.27
CA LEU A 366 -19.50 -21.06 -42.90
C LEU A 366 -20.68 -21.35 -41.96
N LEU A 367 -20.42 -21.51 -40.66
CA LEU A 367 -21.46 -21.69 -39.66
C LEU A 367 -22.35 -20.45 -39.54
N LEU A 368 -21.76 -19.25 -39.48
CA LEU A 368 -22.51 -17.99 -39.48
C LEU A 368 -23.33 -17.81 -40.77
N ALA A 369 -22.76 -18.06 -41.95
CA ALA A 369 -23.47 -17.96 -43.21
C ALA A 369 -24.66 -18.93 -43.29
N LYS A 370 -24.49 -20.17 -42.81
CA LYS A 370 -25.56 -21.18 -42.74
C LYS A 370 -26.67 -20.77 -41.77
N LEU A 371 -26.31 -20.28 -40.59
CA LEU A 371 -27.28 -19.86 -39.57
C LEU A 371 -28.01 -18.58 -39.98
N ARG A 372 -27.33 -17.63 -40.63
CA ARG A 372 -27.95 -16.43 -41.21
C ARG A 372 -28.94 -16.77 -42.32
N ALA A 373 -28.56 -17.68 -43.23
CA ALA A 373 -29.48 -18.17 -44.26
C ALA A 373 -30.72 -18.83 -43.64
N GLN A 374 -30.56 -19.60 -42.56
CA GLN A 374 -31.68 -20.22 -41.83
C GLN A 374 -32.60 -19.18 -41.17
N VAL A 375 -32.02 -18.16 -40.51
CA VAL A 375 -32.77 -17.07 -39.87
C VAL A 375 -33.48 -16.17 -40.89
N THR A 376 -32.90 -15.99 -42.08
CA THR A 376 -33.50 -15.20 -43.18
C THR A 376 -34.66 -15.94 -43.85
N THR A 377 -34.55 -17.28 -43.95
CA THR A 377 -35.57 -18.12 -44.61
C THR A 377 -36.79 -18.36 -43.70
N LYS A 378 -36.61 -18.38 -42.37
CA LYS A 378 -37.69 -18.52 -41.38
C LYS A 378 -37.45 -17.58 -40.20
N PRO A 379 -38.08 -16.40 -40.16
CA PRO A 379 -37.85 -15.40 -39.12
C PRO A 379 -38.63 -15.69 -37.82
N ASP A 380 -38.58 -16.93 -37.34
CA ASP A 380 -39.21 -17.32 -36.07
C ASP A 380 -38.27 -16.98 -34.89
N PRO A 381 -38.80 -16.46 -33.76
CA PRO A 381 -37.99 -16.10 -32.59
C PRO A 381 -37.26 -17.31 -31.98
N VAL A 382 -37.84 -18.51 -32.09
CA VAL A 382 -37.26 -19.77 -31.59
C VAL A 382 -36.02 -20.16 -32.41
N VAL A 383 -36.06 -19.97 -33.73
CA VAL A 383 -34.94 -20.31 -34.63
C VAL A 383 -33.75 -19.38 -34.41
N LYS A 384 -34.00 -18.11 -34.04
CA LYS A 384 -32.95 -17.16 -33.66
C LYS A 384 -32.23 -17.57 -32.37
N LEU A 385 -32.97 -18.05 -31.37
CA LEU A 385 -32.40 -18.55 -30.12
C LEU A 385 -31.59 -19.84 -30.32
N GLU A 386 -32.07 -20.75 -31.17
CA GLU A 386 -31.30 -21.96 -31.52
C GLU A 386 -30.01 -21.63 -32.29
N ALA A 387 -30.05 -20.65 -33.19
CA ALA A 387 -28.87 -20.17 -33.89
C ALA A 387 -27.85 -19.56 -32.90
N ALA A 388 -28.31 -18.74 -31.93
CA ALA A 388 -27.45 -18.18 -30.88
C ALA A 388 -26.83 -19.28 -30.00
N ARG A 389 -27.58 -20.31 -29.62
CA ARG A 389 -27.07 -21.47 -28.87
C ARG A 389 -25.98 -22.23 -29.64
N ARG A 390 -26.19 -22.47 -30.94
CA ARG A 390 -25.19 -23.16 -31.80
C ARG A 390 -23.91 -22.35 -31.97
N ILE A 391 -24.01 -21.02 -32.06
CA ILE A 391 -22.83 -20.14 -32.08
C ILE A 391 -22.07 -20.24 -30.75
N ARG A 392 -22.78 -20.17 -29.62
CA ARG A 392 -22.19 -20.30 -28.28
C ARG A 392 -21.52 -21.66 -28.09
N GLU A 393 -22.16 -22.74 -28.50
CA GLU A 393 -21.59 -24.10 -28.44
C GLU A 393 -20.32 -24.20 -29.27
N PHE A 394 -20.33 -23.69 -30.51
CA PHE A 394 -19.15 -23.69 -31.37
C PHE A 394 -17.99 -22.88 -30.79
N LEU A 395 -18.28 -21.69 -30.23
CA LEU A 395 -17.28 -20.86 -29.55
C LEU A 395 -16.76 -21.54 -28.28
N SER A 396 -17.61 -22.23 -27.53
CA SER A 396 -17.23 -22.97 -26.31
C SER A 396 -16.31 -24.16 -26.60
N GLN A 397 -16.52 -24.85 -27.71
CA GLN A 397 -15.69 -25.98 -28.13
C GLN A 397 -14.34 -25.53 -28.68
N ASN A 398 -14.28 -24.33 -29.28
CA ASN A 398 -13.11 -23.81 -29.99
C ASN A 398 -12.47 -22.58 -29.32
N GLN A 399 -12.63 -22.43 -28.00
CA GLN A 399 -12.12 -21.27 -27.24
C GLN A 399 -10.60 -21.04 -27.37
N LYS A 400 -9.82 -22.11 -27.59
CA LYS A 400 -8.37 -22.02 -27.72
C LYS A 400 -7.92 -21.42 -29.05
N SER A 401 -8.68 -21.65 -30.13
CA SER A 401 -8.34 -21.19 -31.47
C SER A 401 -8.94 -19.83 -31.81
N MET A 402 -10.03 -19.42 -31.14
CA MET A 402 -10.75 -18.16 -31.39
C MET A 402 -10.61 -17.15 -30.25
N ARG A 403 -9.38 -16.92 -29.76
CA ARG A 403 -9.14 -16.00 -28.63
C ARG A 403 -9.36 -14.54 -29.01
N GLU A 404 -9.02 -14.17 -30.23
CA GLU A 404 -9.14 -12.79 -30.72
C GLU A 404 -10.61 -12.40 -30.89
N GLU A 405 -11.40 -13.32 -31.44
CA GLU A 405 -12.85 -13.16 -31.61
C GLU A 405 -13.57 -13.14 -30.25
N LEU A 406 -13.17 -14.00 -29.30
CA LEU A 406 -13.72 -13.97 -27.94
C LEU A 406 -13.43 -12.67 -27.22
N ASN A 407 -12.22 -12.11 -27.38
CA ASN A 407 -11.87 -10.82 -26.78
C ASN A 407 -12.66 -9.67 -27.40
N LEU A 408 -12.95 -9.72 -28.70
CA LEU A 408 -13.80 -8.71 -29.36
C LEU A 408 -15.26 -8.83 -28.92
N LEU A 409 -15.79 -10.05 -28.80
CA LEU A 409 -17.12 -10.31 -28.27
C LEU A 409 -17.28 -9.79 -26.84
N LEU A 410 -16.30 -10.03 -25.97
CA LEU A 410 -16.31 -9.54 -24.59
C LEU A 410 -16.25 -8.02 -24.49
N LYS A 411 -15.51 -7.36 -25.41
CA LYS A 411 -15.48 -5.90 -25.47
C LYS A 411 -16.83 -5.34 -25.91
N GLN A 412 -17.52 -5.99 -26.85
CA GLN A 412 -18.84 -5.57 -27.31
C GLN A 412 -19.92 -5.81 -26.25
N THR A 413 -19.82 -6.87 -25.46
CA THR A 413 -20.73 -7.11 -24.33
C THR A 413 -20.56 -6.15 -23.17
N ALA A 414 -19.45 -5.39 -23.11
CA ALA A 414 -19.22 -4.37 -22.08
C ALA A 414 -19.69 -2.97 -22.50
N VAL A 415 -20.05 -2.79 -23.77
CA VAL A 415 -20.51 -1.51 -24.35
C VAL A 415 -22.03 -1.47 -24.51
N VAL A 416 -22.69 -2.64 -24.46
CA VAL A 416 -24.16 -2.82 -24.39
C VAL A 416 -24.55 -3.03 -22.93
#